data_AF-A0A7Y2VK93-F1
#
_entry.id   AF-A0A7Y2VK93-F1
#
_cell.length_a   1.000
_cell.length_b   1.000
_cell.length_c   1.000
_cell.angle_alpha   90.00
_cell.angle_beta   90.00
_cell.angle_gamma   90.00
#
_symmetry.space_group_name_H-M   'P 1'
#
loop_
_entity.id
_entity.type
_entity.pdbx_description
1 polymer ?
#
loop_
_entity_poly.entity_id
_entity_poly.type
_entity_poly.pdbx_seq_one_letter_code
_entity_poly.pdbx_strand_id
1 'polypeptide(L)' 'WRKKQSLGRTWLRRPELLERLELDEESKTLLEEFRQEHHSGSE' A
#
# COMPACT_ATOMS: atom_id res chain seq x y z
N TRP A 1 -11.55 0.25 1.56
CA TRP A 1 -11.08 -0.95 0.83
C TRP A 1 -10.58 -0.68 -0.60
N ARG A 2 -11.33 -0.04 -1.52
CA ARG A 2 -10.83 0.25 -2.90
C ARG A 2 -9.54 1.08 -2.92
N LYS A 3 -9.43 2.12 -2.07
CA LYS A 3 -8.22 2.94 -1.93
C LYS A 3 -7.02 2.11 -1.48
N LYS A 4 -7.20 1.30 -0.42
CA LYS A 4 -6.21 0.32 0.07
C LYS A 4 -5.72 -0.63 -1.02
N GLN A 5 -6.63 -1.26 -1.76
CA GLN A 5 -6.29 -2.16 -2.87
C GLN A 5 -5.57 -1.42 -4.02
N SER A 6 -5.97 -0.18 -4.35
CA SER A 6 -5.30 0.61 -5.39
C SER A 6 -3.89 1.01 -4.98
N LEU A 7 -3.71 1.44 -3.72
CA LEU A 7 -2.39 1.76 -3.14
C LEU A 7 -1.52 0.50 -3.08
N GLY A 8 -2.07 -0.62 -2.61
CA GLY A 8 -1.38 -1.90 -2.57
C GLY A 8 -0.94 -2.41 -3.95
N ARG A 9 -1.79 -2.31 -4.99
CA ARG A 9 -1.41 -2.66 -6.38
C ARG A 9 -0.35 -1.74 -6.95
N THR A 10 -0.41 -0.45 -6.61
CA THR A 10 0.63 0.51 -6.99
C THR A 10 1.95 0.16 -6.32
N TRP A 11 1.93 -0.15 -5.02
CA TRP A 11 3.09 -0.58 -4.26
C TRP A 11 3.72 -1.86 -4.79
N LEU A 12 2.93 -2.86 -5.18
CA LEU A 12 3.41 -4.13 -5.75
C LEU A 12 4.09 -3.96 -7.12
N ARG A 13 3.68 -2.97 -7.92
CA ARG A 13 4.21 -2.76 -9.29
C ARG A 13 5.26 -1.66 -9.39
N ARG A 14 5.10 -0.61 -8.60
CA ARG A 14 5.84 0.67 -8.65
C ARG A 14 5.83 1.33 -7.25
N PRO A 15 6.57 0.77 -6.28
CA PRO A 15 6.67 1.38 -4.96
C PRO A 15 7.34 2.76 -5.01
N GLU A 16 8.28 2.97 -5.95
CA GLU A 16 8.97 4.23 -6.19
C GLU A 16 8.01 5.42 -6.45
N LEU A 17 6.83 5.19 -7.02
CA LEU A 17 5.84 6.25 -7.26
C LEU A 17 5.19 6.69 -5.97
N LEU A 18 4.96 5.76 -5.04
CA LEU A 18 4.40 6.06 -3.73
C LEU A 18 5.42 6.75 -2.82
N GLU A 19 6.72 6.45 -2.98
CA GLU A 19 7.79 7.15 -2.27
C GLU A 19 8.00 8.58 -2.77
N ARG A 20 7.72 8.83 -4.06
CA ARG A 20 7.79 10.17 -4.67
C ARG A 20 6.51 10.99 -4.46
N LEU A 21 5.40 10.35 -4.11
CA LEU A 21 4.15 11.00 -3.75
C LEU A 21 4.16 11.28 -2.25
N GLU A 22 3.84 12.51 -1.84
CA GLU A 22 3.52 12.76 -0.44
C GLU A 22 2.18 12.09 -0.12
N LEU A 23 2.25 10.89 0.47
CA LEU A 23 1.08 10.19 0.96
C LEU A 23 0.59 10.85 2.24
N ASP A 24 -0.69 11.21 2.29
CA ASP A 24 -1.37 11.53 3.53
C ASP A 24 -1.30 10.38 4.54
N GLU A 25 -1.42 10.70 5.82
CA GLU A 25 -1.39 9.74 6.92
C GLU A 25 -2.40 8.59 6.74
N GLU A 26 -3.59 8.88 6.18
CA GLU A 26 -4.58 7.85 5.83
C GLU A 26 -4.03 6.87 4.79
N SER A 27 -3.39 7.38 3.73
CA SER A 27 -2.84 6.56 2.66
C SER A 27 -1.66 5.70 3.15
N LYS A 28 -0.81 6.26 4.02
CA LYS A 28 0.26 5.50 4.70
C LYS A 28 -0.30 4.38 5.55
N THR A 29 -1.32 4.67 6.38
CA THR A 29 -1.97 3.68 7.24
C THR A 29 -2.56 2.54 6.40
N LEU A 30 -3.33 2.87 5.36
CA LEU A 30 -3.92 1.87 4.47
C LEU A 30 -2.86 1.03 3.76
N LEU A 31 -1.75 1.64 3.35
CA LEU A 31 -0.65 0.93 2.70
C LEU A 31 0.05 -0.03 3.67
N GLU A 32 0.31 0.39 4.91
CA GLU A 32 0.91 -0.45 5.94
C GLU A 32 0.00 -1.64 6.25
N GLU A 33 -1.31 -1.40 6.46
CA GLU A 33 -2.26 -2.50 6.69
C GLU A 33 -2.29 -3.47 5.50
N PHE A 34 -2.15 -2.99 4.26
CA PHE A 34 -2.09 -3.86 3.08
C PHE A 34 -0.81 -4.71 3.06
N ARG A 35 0.33 -4.14 3.44
CA ARG A 35 1.61 -4.87 3.54
C ARG A 35 1.55 -5.97 4.58
N GLN A 36 0.94 -5.70 5.75
CA GLN A 36 0.73 -6.69 6.80
C GLN A 36 -0.16 -7.83 6.31
N GLU A 37 -1.32 -7.52 5.73
CA GLU A 37 -2.22 -8.54 5.16
C GLU A 37 -1.55 -9.38 4.06
N HIS A 38 -0.77 -8.76 3.17
CA HIS A 38 -0.07 -9.46 2.11
C HIS A 38 1.07 -10.34 2.64
N HIS A 39 1.78 -9.93 3.69
CA HIS A 39 2.82 -10.74 4.32
C HIS A 39 2.23 -11.95 5.05
N SER A 40 1.11 -11.75 5.77
CA SER A 40 0.40 -12.83 6.47
C SER A 40 -0.34 -13.80 5.55
N GLY A 41 -0.73 -13.39 4.35
CA GLY A 41 -1.42 -14.25 3.37
C GLY A 41 -0.50 -15.06 2.46
N SER A 42 0.82 -15.02 2.67
CA SER A 42 1.81 -15.72 1.84
C SER A 42 2.32 -17.04 2.47
N GLU A 43 1.67 -17.53 3.53
CA GLU A 43 1.95 -18.85 4.14
C GLU A 43 1.13 -19.99 3.51
#